data_AF-A0A9W4RZS3-F1
#
_entry.id   AF-A0A9W4RZS3-F1
#
_cell.length_a   1.000
_cell.length_b   1.000
_cell.length_c   1.000
_cell.angle_alpha   90.00
_cell.angle_beta   90.00
_cell.angle_gamma   90.00
#
_symmetry.space_group_name_H-M   'P 1'
#
loop_
_entity.id
_entity.type
_entity.pdbx_description
1 polymer ?
#
loop_
_entity_poly.entity_id
_entity_poly.type
_entity_poly.pdbx_seq_one_letter_code
_entity_poly.pdbx_strand_id
1 'polypeptide(L)'
;MPSQKIKCVLGAAALLCSGLAQAQKYVLHDNFDQTNFFHEFSFFDQADPTKGSQTYTSAQTANDKGLAGFAQNGIYLGVDAKTTGQGRQSVRVTSNKAYDSGLFVADIAHMPTSSCGVWPAFWMFGPNWPNSGEIDIIEGVNTQESNAVTLHTGPGCTITNDGTVSSTTLKEKDCNAGNAGTGCGQSTSSNQNYGDGFNAIGGGVYAVDFNS
;
A
#
# COMPACT_ATOMS: atom_id res chain seq x y z
N MET A 1 -72.15 -36.35 -24.16
CA MET A 1 -72.63 -35.11 -23.51
C MET A 1 -72.51 -35.27 -22.00
N PRO A 2 -72.16 -34.24 -21.22
CA PRO A 2 -71.09 -33.25 -21.34
C PRO A 2 -70.13 -33.39 -20.12
N SER A 3 -68.94 -32.78 -20.02
CA SER A 3 -68.76 -31.36 -19.77
C SER A 3 -67.27 -31.02 -19.75
N GLN A 4 -66.92 -29.97 -20.49
CA GLN A 4 -65.62 -29.33 -20.56
C GLN A 4 -65.16 -28.83 -19.18
N LYS A 5 -63.85 -28.92 -18.91
CA LYS A 5 -63.15 -27.86 -18.18
C LYS A 5 -61.85 -27.53 -18.91
N ILE A 6 -61.94 -26.53 -19.78
CA ILE A 6 -60.81 -25.69 -20.15
C ILE A 6 -60.39 -24.97 -18.86
N LYS A 7 -59.16 -25.17 -18.41
CA LYS A 7 -58.53 -24.29 -17.42
C LYS A 7 -57.19 -23.81 -17.98
N CYS A 8 -57.25 -22.57 -18.43
CA CYS A 8 -56.24 -21.52 -18.35
C CYS A 8 -54.78 -21.93 -18.23
N VAL A 9 -54.06 -21.68 -19.32
CA VAL A 9 -52.63 -21.41 -19.35
C VAL A 9 -52.35 -20.11 -18.59
N LEU A 10 -51.58 -20.18 -17.52
CA LEU A 10 -50.74 -19.15 -16.88
C LEU A 10 -49.78 -19.95 -16.00
N GLY A 11 -48.46 -19.92 -16.15
CA GLY A 11 -47.59 -18.79 -16.43
C GLY A 11 -46.54 -18.82 -15.32
N ALA A 12 -45.32 -19.21 -15.66
CA ALA A 12 -44.11 -18.87 -14.92
C ALA A 12 -42.92 -19.22 -15.82
N ALA A 13 -42.67 -18.34 -16.80
CA ALA A 13 -41.30 -18.15 -17.25
C ALA A 13 -40.54 -17.69 -16.00
N ALA A 14 -39.81 -18.59 -15.36
CA ALA A 14 -38.82 -18.21 -14.38
C ALA A 14 -37.78 -17.37 -15.14
N LEU A 15 -37.96 -16.04 -15.13
CA LEU A 15 -36.91 -15.13 -15.49
C LEU A 15 -35.73 -15.48 -14.57
N LEU A 16 -34.74 -16.15 -15.15
CA LEU A 16 -33.38 -16.12 -14.67
C LEU A 16 -32.96 -14.65 -14.66
N CYS A 17 -33.27 -13.94 -13.58
CA CYS A 17 -32.50 -12.77 -13.17
C CYS A 17 -31.15 -13.30 -12.69
N SER A 18 -30.35 -13.83 -13.61
CA SER A 18 -28.90 -13.77 -13.50
C SER A 18 -28.59 -12.28 -13.53
N GLY A 19 -28.57 -11.67 -12.34
CA GLY A 19 -27.97 -10.36 -12.15
C GLY A 19 -26.58 -10.45 -12.78
N LEU A 20 -26.39 -9.73 -13.88
CA LEU A 20 -25.07 -9.50 -14.42
C LEU A 20 -24.33 -8.74 -13.34
N ALA A 21 -23.55 -9.44 -12.52
CA ALA A 21 -22.49 -8.83 -11.75
C ALA A 21 -21.61 -8.13 -12.81
N GLN A 22 -21.75 -6.81 -12.93
CA GLN A 22 -20.80 -6.04 -13.71
C GLN A 22 -19.46 -6.23 -13.01
N ALA A 23 -18.58 -7.04 -13.59
CA ALA A 23 -17.20 -7.08 -13.16
C ALA A 23 -16.68 -5.64 -13.26
N GLN A 24 -16.26 -5.06 -12.14
CA GLN A 24 -15.58 -3.78 -12.11
C GLN A 24 -14.34 -3.92 -12.98
N LYS A 25 -14.34 -3.27 -14.15
CA LYS A 25 -13.21 -3.33 -15.07
C LYS A 25 -12.25 -2.22 -14.71
N TYR A 26 -11.11 -2.59 -14.13
CA TYR A 26 -9.97 -1.68 -14.04
C TYR A 26 -9.42 -1.40 -15.44
N VAL A 27 -9.10 -0.14 -15.68
CA VAL A 27 -8.34 0.31 -16.86
C VAL A 27 -7.07 0.99 -16.38
N LEU A 28 -5.97 0.80 -17.10
CA LEU A 28 -4.71 1.47 -16.77
C LEU A 28 -4.91 2.99 -16.88
N HIS A 29 -4.74 3.69 -15.77
CA HIS A 29 -4.85 5.15 -15.70
C HIS A 29 -3.46 5.79 -15.74
N ASP A 30 -2.58 5.37 -14.84
CA ASP A 30 -1.21 5.84 -14.74
C ASP A 30 -0.23 4.66 -14.76
N ASN A 31 0.93 4.88 -15.38
CA ASN A 31 2.07 3.99 -15.33
C ASN A 31 3.30 4.81 -14.94
N PHE A 32 3.92 4.48 -13.80
CA PHE A 32 5.12 5.13 -13.31
C PHE A 32 6.32 4.21 -13.52
N ASP A 33 7.22 4.61 -14.41
CA ASP A 33 8.40 3.83 -14.78
C ASP A 33 9.63 4.73 -14.93
N GLN A 34 10.73 4.18 -15.46
CA GLN A 34 11.99 4.91 -15.59
C GLN A 34 11.90 6.17 -16.46
N THR A 35 10.86 6.29 -17.30
CA THR A 35 10.69 7.42 -18.22
C THR A 35 10.10 8.65 -17.54
N ASN A 36 9.35 8.48 -16.45
CA ASN A 36 8.58 9.56 -15.85
C ASN A 36 8.62 9.62 -14.31
N PHE A 37 9.11 8.60 -13.59
CA PHE A 37 8.99 8.53 -12.13
C PHE A 37 9.48 9.80 -11.42
N PHE A 38 10.68 10.28 -11.73
CA PHE A 38 11.25 11.48 -11.07
C PHE A 38 10.62 12.81 -11.52
N HIS A 39 9.74 12.79 -12.52
CA HIS A 39 8.88 13.92 -12.88
C HIS A 39 7.53 13.86 -12.15
N GLU A 40 6.99 12.65 -11.97
CA GLU A 40 5.67 12.42 -11.37
C GLU A 40 5.70 12.34 -9.84
N PHE A 41 6.89 12.33 -9.23
CA PHE A 41 7.07 12.29 -7.77
C PHE A 41 7.93 13.45 -7.28
N SER A 42 7.48 14.11 -6.21
CA SER A 42 8.20 15.17 -5.53
C SER A 42 9.02 14.63 -4.36
N PHE A 43 10.24 15.15 -4.18
CA PHE A 43 11.09 14.83 -3.02
C PHE A 43 10.70 15.70 -1.82
N PHE A 44 10.35 15.06 -0.72
CA PHE A 44 10.16 15.70 0.57
C PHE A 44 11.54 15.89 1.23
N ASP A 45 11.92 17.13 1.52
CA ASP A 45 13.22 17.48 2.11
C ASP A 45 13.10 18.26 3.43
N GLN A 46 11.93 18.13 4.08
CA GLN A 46 11.64 18.76 5.36
C GLN A 46 11.93 17.79 6.52
N ALA A 47 11.81 18.30 7.76
CA ALA A 47 11.95 17.48 8.96
C ALA A 47 10.95 16.33 8.97
N ASP A 48 11.41 15.16 9.40
CA ASP A 48 10.60 13.95 9.40
C ASP A 48 9.40 14.05 10.37
N PRO A 49 8.15 13.89 9.89
CA PRO A 49 6.97 13.93 10.75
C PRO A 49 6.99 12.87 11.86
N THR A 50 7.61 11.71 11.62
CA THR A 50 7.74 10.62 12.62
C THR A 50 8.97 10.77 13.53
N LYS A 51 9.74 11.86 13.37
CA LYS A 51 10.87 12.26 14.22
C LYS A 51 12.03 11.25 14.22
N GLY A 52 12.27 10.59 13.10
CA GLY A 52 13.44 9.74 12.89
C GLY A 52 14.76 10.52 12.88
N SER A 53 15.87 9.78 12.91
CA SER A 53 17.25 10.32 13.00
C SER A 53 17.90 10.61 11.64
N GLN A 54 17.20 10.32 10.55
CA GLN A 54 17.59 10.55 9.17
C GLN A 54 17.37 11.99 8.72
N THR A 55 18.01 12.36 7.62
CA THR A 55 17.79 13.63 6.93
C THR A 55 17.25 13.36 5.54
N TYR A 56 16.02 13.78 5.25
CA TYR A 56 15.51 13.71 3.88
C TYR A 56 16.15 14.79 3.01
N THR A 57 16.51 14.42 1.78
CA THR A 57 17.26 15.30 0.87
C THR A 57 16.45 15.71 -0.36
N SER A 58 16.75 16.89 -0.91
CA SER A 58 16.22 17.34 -2.20
C SER A 58 16.60 16.39 -3.34
N ALA A 59 15.84 16.44 -4.44
CA ALA A 59 16.09 15.62 -5.64
C ALA A 59 17.54 15.78 -6.17
N GLN A 60 18.06 17.02 -6.19
CA GLN A 60 19.42 17.29 -6.65
C GLN A 60 20.46 16.64 -5.73
N THR A 61 20.32 16.79 -4.42
CA THR A 61 21.24 16.15 -3.45
C THR A 61 21.16 14.63 -3.55
N ALA A 62 19.95 14.07 -3.68
CA ALA A 62 19.75 12.64 -3.83
C ALA A 62 20.44 12.10 -5.08
N ASN A 63 20.33 12.80 -6.22
CA ASN A 63 21.03 12.44 -7.45
C ASN A 63 22.56 12.55 -7.30
N ASP A 64 23.06 13.67 -6.78
CA ASP A 64 24.50 13.92 -6.64
C ASP A 64 25.19 12.95 -5.67
N LYS A 65 24.44 12.43 -4.69
CA LYS A 65 24.91 11.46 -3.70
C LYS A 65 24.58 10.01 -4.06
N GLY A 66 23.88 9.76 -5.17
CA GLY A 66 23.47 8.42 -5.59
C GLY A 66 22.45 7.76 -4.64
N LEU A 67 21.60 8.56 -3.99
CA LEU A 67 20.48 8.11 -3.15
C LEU A 67 19.21 7.86 -3.98
N ALA A 68 19.08 8.49 -5.13
CA ALA A 68 17.99 8.25 -6.07
C ALA A 68 18.51 8.22 -7.52
N GLY A 69 17.95 7.34 -8.34
CA GLY A 69 18.31 7.20 -9.75
C GLY A 69 17.75 5.93 -10.35
N PHE A 70 18.52 5.29 -11.24
CA PHE A 70 18.14 4.03 -11.87
C PHE A 70 19.17 2.95 -11.56
N ALA A 71 18.68 1.76 -11.21
CA ALA A 71 19.52 0.59 -11.01
C ALA A 71 18.75 -0.66 -11.45
N GLN A 72 19.44 -1.64 -12.04
CA GLN A 72 18.85 -2.94 -12.41
C GLN A 72 17.55 -2.83 -13.23
N ASN A 73 17.48 -1.90 -14.19
CA ASN A 73 16.27 -1.59 -14.98
C ASN A 73 15.04 -1.16 -14.16
N GLY A 74 15.24 -0.75 -12.90
CA GLY A 74 14.20 -0.16 -12.05
C GLY A 74 14.54 1.25 -11.59
N ILE A 75 13.59 1.84 -10.86
CA ILE A 75 13.82 3.05 -10.07
C ILE A 75 14.55 2.65 -8.80
N TYR A 76 15.61 3.38 -8.46
CA TYR A 76 16.36 3.21 -7.23
C TYR A 76 16.10 4.36 -6.28
N LEU A 77 15.69 4.02 -5.05
CA LEU A 77 15.56 4.92 -3.91
C LEU A 77 16.29 4.27 -2.74
N GLY A 78 17.26 4.97 -2.16
CA GLY A 78 18.13 4.42 -1.15
C GLY A 78 18.56 5.45 -0.11
N VAL A 79 19.54 5.04 0.69
CA VAL A 79 20.07 5.83 1.80
C VAL A 79 21.59 5.92 1.69
N ASP A 80 22.18 6.90 2.36
CA ASP A 80 23.62 6.94 2.54
C ASP A 80 24.04 5.72 3.36
N ALA A 81 24.79 4.79 2.77
CA ALA A 81 25.32 3.60 3.44
C ALA A 81 26.83 3.71 3.78
N LYS A 82 27.47 4.84 3.48
CA LYS A 82 28.92 5.03 3.59
C LYS A 82 29.31 5.88 4.80
N THR A 83 28.51 6.90 5.10
CA THR A 83 28.82 7.82 6.19
C THR A 83 28.42 7.21 7.54
N THR A 84 29.32 7.35 8.51
CA THR A 84 29.09 6.99 9.91
C THR A 84 28.65 8.21 10.72
N GLY A 85 27.72 8.04 11.65
CA GLY A 85 27.22 9.11 12.50
C GLY A 85 25.71 9.26 12.44
N GLN A 86 25.22 10.40 12.95
CA GLN A 86 23.79 10.77 12.95
C GLN A 86 23.41 11.46 11.64
N GLY A 87 22.11 11.57 11.35
CA GLY A 87 21.63 12.31 10.18
C GLY A 87 21.85 11.57 8.87
N ARG A 88 21.67 10.23 8.86
CA ARG A 88 21.81 9.42 7.65
C ARG A 88 20.92 10.00 6.54
N GLN A 89 21.50 10.33 5.40
CA GLN A 89 20.72 10.89 4.30
C GLN A 89 19.82 9.82 3.69
N SER A 90 18.57 10.18 3.42
CA SER A 90 17.55 9.31 2.86
C SER A 90 16.66 10.11 1.91
N VAL A 91 15.75 9.42 1.22
CA VAL A 91 14.77 10.03 0.33
C VAL A 91 13.37 9.64 0.78
N ARG A 92 12.44 10.61 0.71
CA ARG A 92 11.00 10.39 0.76
C ARG A 92 10.43 11.04 -0.49
N VAL A 93 9.71 10.25 -1.28
CA VAL A 93 9.06 10.74 -2.50
C VAL A 93 7.56 10.59 -2.38
N THR A 94 6.81 11.55 -2.89
CA THR A 94 5.34 11.54 -2.88
C THR A 94 4.86 11.80 -4.30
N SER A 95 3.87 11.05 -4.78
CA SER A 95 3.29 11.31 -6.10
C SER A 95 2.71 12.72 -6.17
N ASN A 96 2.87 13.38 -7.31
CA ASN A 96 2.28 14.69 -7.58
C ASN A 96 0.76 14.58 -7.77
N LYS A 97 0.29 13.40 -8.20
CA LYS A 97 -1.13 13.05 -8.34
C LYS A 97 -1.65 12.44 -7.04
N ALA A 98 -2.92 12.70 -6.76
CA ALA A 98 -3.71 12.07 -5.72
C ALA A 98 -4.86 11.26 -6.35
N TYR A 99 -5.37 10.29 -5.62
CA TYR A 99 -6.40 9.36 -6.09
C TYR A 99 -7.40 9.09 -4.98
N ASP A 100 -8.69 9.06 -5.33
CA ASP A 100 -9.78 8.79 -4.38
C ASP A 100 -10.27 7.32 -4.41
N SER A 101 -9.83 6.55 -5.41
CA SER A 101 -10.08 5.11 -5.54
C SER A 101 -9.19 4.52 -6.63
N GLY A 102 -9.03 3.20 -6.65
CA GLY A 102 -8.33 2.48 -7.71
C GLY A 102 -7.66 1.19 -7.22
N LEU A 103 -7.15 0.42 -8.19
CA LEU A 103 -6.22 -0.66 -7.94
C LEU A 103 -4.79 -0.14 -8.15
N PHE A 104 -4.03 -0.06 -7.06
CA PHE A 104 -2.63 0.37 -7.06
C PHE A 104 -1.75 -0.87 -7.07
N VAL A 105 -0.81 -0.95 -7.99
CA VAL A 105 0.08 -2.12 -8.15
C VAL A 105 1.52 -1.63 -8.19
N ALA A 106 2.36 -2.16 -7.31
CA ALA A 106 3.79 -1.92 -7.28
C ALA A 106 4.54 -3.24 -7.46
N ASP A 107 5.30 -3.35 -8.55
CA ASP A 107 6.27 -4.43 -8.75
C ASP A 107 7.63 -3.97 -8.20
N ILE A 108 8.08 -4.62 -7.12
CA ILE A 108 9.23 -4.21 -6.34
C ILE A 108 10.24 -5.36 -6.33
N ALA A 109 11.38 -5.16 -7.00
CA ALA A 109 12.45 -6.15 -7.03
C ALA A 109 13.26 -6.22 -5.73
N HIS A 110 13.30 -5.13 -4.96
CA HIS A 110 14.07 -5.04 -3.71
C HIS A 110 13.51 -3.91 -2.82
N MET A 111 13.49 -4.12 -1.50
CA MET A 111 13.13 -3.14 -0.48
C MET A 111 14.23 -3.00 0.59
N PRO A 112 14.21 -1.98 1.46
CA PRO A 112 15.20 -1.88 2.53
C PRO A 112 15.24 -3.12 3.42
N THR A 113 16.44 -3.52 3.83
CA THR A 113 16.71 -4.76 4.57
C THR A 113 16.17 -4.75 5.99
N SER A 114 15.99 -5.93 6.57
CA SER A 114 15.59 -6.13 7.97
C SER A 114 16.76 -5.81 8.90
N SER A 115 17.01 -4.52 9.13
CA SER A 115 18.22 -4.04 9.82
C SER A 115 17.90 -3.03 10.93
N CYS A 116 18.67 -3.06 12.02
CA CYS A 116 18.47 -2.16 13.16
C CYS A 116 18.43 -0.69 12.75
N GLY A 117 17.43 0.05 13.23
CA GLY A 117 17.24 1.47 12.97
C GLY A 117 16.62 1.82 11.63
N VAL A 118 16.29 0.84 10.78
CA VAL A 118 15.58 1.05 9.52
C VAL A 118 14.07 1.04 9.77
N TRP A 119 13.34 1.98 9.17
CA TRP A 119 11.87 2.01 9.13
C TRP A 119 11.45 2.43 7.70
N PRO A 120 11.34 1.48 6.75
CA PRO A 120 10.87 1.76 5.41
C PRO A 120 9.34 1.70 5.35
N ALA A 121 8.76 2.48 4.43
CA ALA A 121 7.33 2.44 4.15
C ALA A 121 7.04 2.63 2.66
N PHE A 122 6.10 1.85 2.13
CA PHE A 122 5.36 2.15 0.90
C PHE A 122 3.89 2.25 1.28
N TRP A 123 3.33 3.44 1.12
CA TRP A 123 2.07 3.81 1.76
C TRP A 123 1.36 4.90 0.96
N MET A 124 0.08 5.09 1.26
CA MET A 124 -0.79 6.12 0.70
C MET A 124 -1.38 6.97 1.81
N PHE A 125 -1.60 8.26 1.58
CA PHE A 125 -2.24 9.14 2.56
C PHE A 125 -3.03 10.25 1.91
N GLY A 126 -4.07 10.70 2.60
CA GLY A 126 -4.88 11.85 2.20
C GLY A 126 -4.40 13.17 2.82
N PRO A 127 -4.89 14.32 2.31
CA PRO A 127 -4.65 15.62 2.93
C PRO A 127 -5.28 15.69 4.33
N ASN A 128 -4.78 16.50 5.27
CA ASN A 128 -5.42 16.65 6.61
C ASN A 128 -5.48 15.34 7.43
N TRP A 129 -4.32 14.72 7.62
CA TRP A 129 -4.14 13.53 8.44
C TRP A 129 -4.65 13.74 9.91
N PRO A 130 -5.31 12.75 10.54
CA PRO A 130 -5.66 11.43 10.00
C PRO A 130 -7.05 11.37 9.33
N ASN A 131 -7.73 12.51 9.20
CA ASN A 131 -9.15 12.54 8.80
C ASN A 131 -9.40 12.13 7.34
N SER A 132 -8.39 12.23 6.47
CA SER A 132 -8.49 11.70 5.10
C SER A 132 -7.81 10.35 4.90
N GLY A 133 -7.41 9.70 5.99
CA GLY A 133 -6.88 8.35 5.97
C GLY A 133 -5.40 8.24 5.61
N GLU A 134 -4.86 7.09 6.00
CA GLU A 134 -3.54 6.56 5.66
C GLU A 134 -3.67 5.04 5.46
N ILE A 135 -2.96 4.49 4.48
CA ILE A 135 -2.89 3.06 4.19
C ILE A 135 -1.41 2.68 4.07
N ASP A 136 -0.89 1.98 5.08
CA ASP A 136 0.45 1.40 5.04
C ASP A 136 0.40 0.05 4.38
N ILE A 137 0.96 -0.03 3.18
CA ILE A 137 0.91 -1.21 2.32
C ILE A 137 2.08 -2.12 2.63
N ILE A 138 3.26 -1.52 2.77
CA ILE A 138 4.49 -2.16 3.23
C ILE A 138 5.05 -1.30 4.35
N GLU A 139 5.15 -1.83 5.55
CA GLU A 139 5.77 -1.15 6.68
C GLU A 139 6.39 -2.15 7.65
N GLY A 140 7.53 -1.77 8.22
CA GLY A 140 8.13 -2.47 9.33
C GLY A 140 9.26 -1.66 9.95
N VAL A 141 9.79 -2.15 11.06
CA VAL A 141 10.86 -1.49 11.79
C VAL A 141 11.95 -2.47 12.19
N ASN A 142 13.19 -1.98 12.22
CA ASN A 142 14.36 -2.70 12.68
C ASN A 142 14.51 -4.04 11.94
N THR A 143 14.66 -5.13 12.70
CA THR A 143 14.87 -6.48 12.22
C THR A 143 13.56 -7.26 12.05
N GLN A 144 12.42 -6.57 11.85
CA GLN A 144 11.18 -7.25 11.50
C GLN A 144 11.35 -7.98 10.16
N GLU A 145 10.82 -9.19 10.09
CA GLU A 145 10.95 -10.08 8.93
C GLU A 145 9.63 -10.26 8.17
N SER A 146 8.53 -9.75 8.70
CA SER A 146 7.19 -9.86 8.12
C SER A 146 6.52 -8.50 8.06
N ASN A 147 5.77 -8.26 6.99
CA ASN A 147 5.10 -7.00 6.76
C ASN A 147 3.98 -6.71 7.78
N ALA A 148 3.85 -5.44 8.18
CA ALA A 148 2.67 -4.89 8.82
C ALA A 148 1.86 -4.08 7.79
N VAL A 149 0.55 -4.29 7.78
CA VAL A 149 -0.41 -3.51 6.96
C VAL A 149 -1.33 -2.79 7.92
N THR A 150 -1.37 -1.46 7.84
CA THR A 150 -2.06 -0.62 8.83
C THR A 150 -2.93 0.43 8.16
N LEU A 151 -4.10 0.70 8.74
CA LEU A 151 -4.89 1.87 8.37
C LEU A 151 -4.92 2.86 9.53
N HIS A 152 -4.75 4.14 9.21
CA HIS A 152 -4.91 5.24 10.16
C HIS A 152 -6.03 6.15 9.70
N THR A 153 -7.02 6.40 10.55
CA THR A 153 -8.19 7.21 10.19
C THR A 153 -8.58 8.16 11.32
N GLY A 154 -9.47 9.10 11.03
CA GLY A 154 -10.26 9.75 12.08
C GLY A 154 -11.18 8.76 12.83
N PRO A 155 -11.86 9.20 13.90
CA PRO A 155 -12.70 8.33 14.73
C PRO A 155 -13.85 7.66 13.95
N GLY A 156 -14.23 6.45 14.38
CA GLY A 156 -15.42 5.76 13.89
C GLY A 156 -15.18 4.69 12.83
N CYS A 157 -13.93 4.36 12.52
CA CYS A 157 -13.57 3.25 11.64
C CYS A 157 -12.99 2.08 12.45
N THR A 158 -13.55 0.89 12.28
CA THR A 158 -13.03 -0.34 12.89
C THR A 158 -13.11 -1.49 11.89
N ILE A 159 -12.09 -2.36 11.88
CA ILE A 159 -12.03 -3.51 10.98
C ILE A 159 -12.23 -4.84 11.71
N THR A 160 -12.56 -5.88 10.95
CA THR A 160 -12.44 -7.28 11.38
C THR A 160 -11.34 -7.97 10.56
N ASN A 161 -10.99 -9.20 10.91
CA ASN A 161 -10.03 -10.00 10.15
C ASN A 161 -10.72 -10.89 9.09
N ASP A 162 -12.00 -10.66 8.82
CA ASP A 162 -12.80 -11.50 7.93
C ASP A 162 -12.32 -11.36 6.48
N GLY A 163 -12.37 -12.46 5.73
CA GLY A 163 -11.93 -12.48 4.33
C GLY A 163 -10.41 -12.47 4.13
N THR A 164 -9.63 -12.42 5.21
CA THR A 164 -8.17 -12.51 5.12
C THR A 164 -7.65 -13.94 5.04
N VAL A 165 -6.42 -14.11 4.53
CA VAL A 165 -5.76 -15.41 4.47
C VAL A 165 -5.36 -15.89 5.86
N SER A 166 -5.23 -17.20 6.08
CA SER A 166 -4.92 -17.75 7.41
C SER A 166 -3.56 -17.29 7.99
N SER A 167 -2.67 -16.77 7.14
CA SER A 167 -1.35 -16.24 7.50
C SER A 167 -1.38 -14.77 7.96
N THR A 168 -2.54 -14.15 8.12
CA THR A 168 -2.68 -12.78 8.63
C THR A 168 -3.36 -12.75 9.99
N THR A 169 -2.79 -11.97 10.91
CA THR A 169 -3.29 -11.80 12.28
C THR A 169 -3.64 -10.34 12.51
N LEU A 170 -4.90 -10.07 12.87
CA LEU A 170 -5.33 -8.76 13.35
C LEU A 170 -4.67 -8.44 14.69
N LYS A 171 -4.03 -7.27 14.78
CA LYS A 171 -3.33 -6.78 15.98
C LYS A 171 -4.11 -5.69 16.70
N GLU A 172 -4.72 -4.80 15.95
CA GLU A 172 -5.59 -3.74 16.45
C GLU A 172 -6.75 -3.55 15.47
N LYS A 173 -7.97 -3.38 16.00
CA LYS A 173 -9.19 -3.25 15.21
C LYS A 173 -9.63 -1.81 15.01
N ASP A 174 -9.29 -0.90 15.93
CA ASP A 174 -9.68 0.51 15.88
C ASP A 174 -8.68 1.32 15.06
N CYS A 175 -9.13 1.87 13.93
CA CYS A 175 -8.25 2.58 13.00
C CYS A 175 -7.88 4.00 13.49
N ASN A 176 -8.49 4.46 14.58
CA ASN A 176 -8.11 5.66 15.31
C ASN A 176 -7.37 5.32 16.62
N ALA A 177 -6.96 4.06 16.83
CA ALA A 177 -6.20 3.68 18.03
C ALA A 177 -4.94 4.55 18.20
N GLY A 178 -4.65 4.94 19.44
CA GLY A 178 -3.52 5.82 19.75
C GLY A 178 -3.66 7.22 19.14
N ASN A 179 -4.89 7.74 18.99
CA ASN A 179 -5.18 8.98 18.25
C ASN A 179 -4.66 8.90 16.81
N ALA A 180 -5.04 7.82 16.14
CA ALA A 180 -4.56 7.38 14.83
C ALA A 180 -3.06 7.08 14.75
N GLY A 181 -2.24 7.23 15.80
CA GLY A 181 -0.82 6.88 15.74
C GLY A 181 -0.54 5.37 15.79
N THR A 182 -1.46 4.57 16.32
CA THR A 182 -1.37 3.09 16.30
C THR A 182 -2.11 2.52 15.11
N GLY A 183 -3.29 3.08 14.77
CA GLY A 183 -4.10 2.59 13.67
C GLY A 183 -4.63 1.16 13.90
N CYS A 184 -5.34 0.64 12.90
CA CYS A 184 -5.80 -0.74 12.88
C CYS A 184 -4.88 -1.54 11.97
N GLY A 185 -4.15 -2.47 12.57
CA GLY A 185 -3.04 -3.16 11.91
C GLY A 185 -3.24 -4.67 11.84
N GLN A 186 -2.77 -5.24 10.75
CA GLN A 186 -2.60 -6.68 10.56
C GLN A 186 -1.12 -7.00 10.39
N SER A 187 -0.65 -8.07 11.04
CA SER A 187 0.66 -8.64 10.73
C SER A 187 0.49 -9.84 9.81
N THR A 188 1.36 -9.94 8.82
CA THR A 188 1.51 -11.14 8.00
C THR A 188 2.46 -12.14 8.67
N SER A 189 2.47 -13.40 8.24
CA SER A 189 3.35 -14.44 8.82
C SER A 189 4.46 -14.94 7.89
N SER A 190 4.47 -14.54 6.62
CA SER A 190 5.51 -14.94 5.66
C SER A 190 6.73 -14.05 5.82
N ASN A 191 7.92 -14.64 5.92
CA ASN A 191 9.16 -13.86 5.88
C ASN A 191 9.55 -13.42 4.46
N GLN A 192 8.88 -13.94 3.44
CA GLN A 192 9.14 -13.62 2.03
C GLN A 192 8.39 -12.38 1.55
N ASN A 193 7.66 -11.68 2.42
CA ASN A 193 6.91 -10.50 2.05
C ASN A 193 7.54 -9.20 2.54
N TYR A 194 8.57 -9.25 3.38
CA TYR A 194 9.23 -8.04 3.88
C TYR A 194 10.74 -8.24 4.01
N GLY A 195 11.47 -7.13 3.86
CA GLY A 195 12.90 -7.04 4.13
C GLY A 195 13.74 -8.13 3.46
N ASP A 196 14.60 -8.78 4.24
CA ASP A 196 15.62 -9.69 3.71
C ASP A 196 15.03 -10.91 3.00
N GLY A 197 13.94 -11.47 3.50
CA GLY A 197 13.31 -12.64 2.89
C GLY A 197 12.60 -12.31 1.57
N PHE A 198 11.98 -11.12 1.46
CA PHE A 198 11.45 -10.61 0.19
C PHE A 198 12.57 -10.39 -0.84
N ASN A 199 13.66 -9.76 -0.41
CA ASN A 199 14.81 -9.50 -1.28
C ASN A 199 15.48 -10.82 -1.75
N ALA A 200 15.56 -11.84 -0.89
CA ALA A 200 16.17 -13.13 -1.20
C ALA A 200 15.46 -13.90 -2.32
N ILE A 201 14.17 -13.65 -2.54
CA ILE A 201 13.39 -14.26 -3.62
C ILE A 201 13.29 -13.38 -4.87
N GLY A 202 14.01 -12.25 -4.90
CA GLY A 202 13.97 -11.30 -6.02
C GLY A 202 12.78 -10.35 -5.99
N GLY A 203 12.13 -10.22 -4.82
CA GLY A 203 11.01 -9.33 -4.60
C GLY A 203 9.65 -9.89 -5.02
N GLY A 204 8.76 -9.01 -5.46
CA GLY A 204 7.38 -9.37 -5.78
C GLY A 204 6.45 -8.17 -5.96
N VAL A 205 5.16 -8.47 -6.10
CA VAL A 205 4.12 -7.46 -6.37
C VAL A 205 3.27 -7.23 -5.13
N TYR A 206 3.09 -5.96 -4.78
CA TYR A 206 2.10 -5.50 -3.82
C TYR A 206 0.95 -4.80 -4.56
N ALA A 207 -0.27 -5.18 -4.21
CA ALA A 207 -1.47 -4.60 -4.79
C ALA A 207 -2.46 -4.17 -3.71
N VAL A 208 -3.03 -2.97 -3.84
CA VAL A 208 -4.07 -2.45 -2.97
C VAL A 208 -5.25 -2.06 -3.82
N ASP A 209 -6.39 -2.67 -3.52
CA ASP A 209 -7.68 -2.27 -4.07
C ASP A 209 -8.34 -1.30 -3.07
N PHE A 210 -8.38 -0.02 -3.43
CA PHE A 210 -9.01 1.03 -2.65
C PHE A 210 -10.30 1.45 -3.34
N ASN A 211 -11.44 1.04 -2.78
CA ASN A 211 -12.78 1.29 -3.31
C ASN A 211 -13.77 1.61 -2.17
N SER A 212 -14.96 2.08 -2.58
CA SER A 212 -16.09 2.43 -1.69
C SER A 212 -17.06 1.28 -1.48
#